data_AF-A0A7S2QBH2-F1
#
_entry.id   AF-A0A7S2QBH2-F1
#
_cell.length_a   1.000
_cell.length_b   1.000
_cell.length_c   1.000
_cell.angle_alpha   90.00
_cell.angle_beta   90.00
_cell.angle_gamma   90.00
#
_symmetry.space_group_name_H-M   'P 1'
#
loop_
_entity.id
_entity.type
_entity.pdbx_description
1 polymer ?
#
loop_
_entity_poly.entity_id
_entity_poly.type
_entity_poly.pdbx_seq_one_letter_code
_entity_poly.pdbx_strand_id
1 'polypeptide(L)'
;RHQLDALIAGLTLSRSAIFEAMVFCLDTAAASQQIAQRIIASLLEVQTGITTSQLSARLCLLSDVLFNSHCTKPGASMYRRQFQEGLPEVFERFAEVCAGVSTIAAAAMRDRVLR
;
A
#
# COMPACT_ATOMS: atom_id res chain seq x y z
N ARG A 1 -7.93 -11.87 7.58
CA ARG A 1 -6.59 -12.07 6.99
C ARG A 1 -6.72 -12.51 5.53
N HIS A 2 -7.26 -13.71 5.24
CA HIS A 2 -7.41 -14.24 3.87
C HIS A 2 -7.98 -13.27 2.81
N GLN A 3 -8.99 -12.45 3.15
CA GLN A 3 -9.56 -11.49 2.20
C GLN A 3 -8.62 -10.31 1.90
N LEU A 4 -7.95 -9.74 2.91
CA LEU A 4 -6.97 -8.67 2.71
C LEU A 4 -5.78 -9.17 1.88
N ASP A 5 -5.34 -10.40 2.14
CA ASP A 5 -4.28 -11.05 1.36
C ASP A 5 -4.66 -11.18 -0.11
N ALA A 6 -5.89 -11.61 -0.41
CA ALA A 6 -6.39 -11.71 -1.77
C ALA A 6 -6.49 -10.34 -2.45
N LEU A 7 -6.97 -9.32 -1.75
CA LEU A 7 -7.03 -7.95 -2.25
C LEU A 7 -5.63 -7.41 -2.57
N ILE A 8 -4.66 -7.59 -1.67
CA ILE A 8 -3.25 -7.17 -1.86
C ILE A 8 -2.59 -7.94 -3.01
N ALA A 9 -2.89 -9.23 -3.17
CA ALA A 9 -2.37 -10.04 -4.27
C ALA A 9 -2.93 -9.60 -5.63
N GLY A 10 -4.19 -9.18 -5.67
CA GLY A 10 -4.88 -8.68 -6.86
C GLY A 10 -4.70 -7.19 -7.15
N LEU A 11 -3.95 -6.45 -6.31
CA LEU A 11 -3.76 -5.02 -6.49
C LEU A 11 -3.06 -4.70 -7.81
N THR A 12 -3.62 -3.71 -8.50
CA THR A 12 -3.01 -3.07 -9.67
C THR A 12 -3.02 -1.56 -9.45
N LEU A 13 -2.38 -0.80 -10.33
CA LEU A 13 -2.46 0.67 -10.33
C LEU A 13 -3.84 1.20 -10.78
N SER A 14 -4.84 0.34 -10.99
CA SER A 14 -6.18 0.80 -11.30
C SER A 14 -6.84 1.43 -10.07
N ARG A 15 -7.52 2.56 -10.30
CA ARG A 15 -8.25 3.27 -9.25
C ARG A 15 -9.31 2.38 -8.59
N SER A 16 -9.96 1.50 -9.35
CA SER A 16 -10.98 0.59 -8.84
C SER A 16 -10.41 -0.45 -7.88
N ALA A 17 -9.26 -1.06 -8.21
CA ALA A 17 -8.64 -2.06 -7.35
C ALA A 17 -8.16 -1.46 -6.03
N ILE A 18 -7.55 -0.27 -6.09
CA ILE A 18 -7.10 0.46 -4.90
C ILE A 18 -8.30 0.89 -4.05
N PHE A 19 -9.34 1.43 -4.69
CA PHE A 19 -10.57 1.86 -4.02
C PHE A 19 -11.24 0.71 -3.28
N GLU A 20 -11.43 -0.46 -3.92
CA GLU A 20 -12.04 -1.63 -3.30
C GLU A 20 -11.25 -2.10 -2.07
N ALA A 21 -9.93 -2.19 -2.19
CA ALA A 21 -9.07 -2.58 -1.09
C ALA A 21 -9.07 -1.54 0.06
N MET A 22 -9.11 -0.25 -0.26
CA MET A 22 -9.21 0.83 0.73
C MET A 22 -10.55 0.77 1.47
N VAL A 23 -11.67 0.61 0.77
CA VAL A 23 -13.01 0.47 1.38
C VAL A 23 -13.01 -0.71 2.35
N PHE A 24 -12.49 -1.86 1.95
CA PHE A 24 -12.35 -3.01 2.84
C PHE A 24 -11.58 -2.66 4.13
N CYS A 25 -10.45 -1.96 4.01
CA CYS A 25 -9.64 -1.56 5.17
C CYS A 25 -10.43 -0.63 6.11
N LEU A 26 -11.15 0.36 5.57
CA LEU A 26 -11.92 1.31 6.37
C LEU A 26 -13.16 0.68 7.01
N ASP A 27 -13.84 -0.23 6.30
CA ASP A 27 -15.00 -0.96 6.84
C ASP A 27 -14.60 -1.95 7.94
N THR A 28 -13.38 -2.48 7.88
CA THR A 28 -12.83 -3.40 8.88
C THR A 28 -11.87 -2.74 9.87
N ALA A 29 -11.93 -1.41 9.99
CA ALA A 29 -10.99 -0.61 10.79
C ALA A 29 -10.98 -0.92 12.30
N ALA A 30 -11.95 -1.68 12.81
CA ALA A 30 -11.89 -2.26 14.16
C ALA A 30 -10.64 -3.15 14.36
N ALA A 31 -10.11 -3.72 13.28
CA ALA A 31 -8.86 -4.49 13.26
C ALA A 31 -7.69 -3.70 12.63
N SER A 32 -7.72 -2.36 12.70
CA SER A 32 -6.75 -1.47 12.04
C SER A 32 -5.29 -1.87 12.26
N GLN A 33 -4.92 -2.24 13.48
CA GLN A 33 -3.55 -2.65 13.81
C GLN A 33 -3.08 -3.84 12.96
N GLN A 34 -3.91 -4.86 12.84
CA GLN A 34 -3.57 -6.07 12.09
C GLN A 34 -3.56 -5.81 10.58
N ILE A 35 -4.46 -4.93 10.12
CA ILE A 35 -4.53 -4.50 8.71
C ILE A 35 -3.29 -3.68 8.35
N ALA A 36 -2.94 -2.69 9.16
CA ALA A 36 -1.78 -1.83 8.95
C ALA A 36 -0.48 -2.63 8.92
N GLN A 37 -0.27 -3.51 9.92
CA GLN A 37 0.87 -4.42 9.96
C GLN A 37 0.94 -5.30 8.72
N ARG A 38 -0.20 -5.78 8.22
CA ARG A 38 -0.23 -6.62 7.02
C ARG A 38 0.11 -5.84 5.74
N ILE A 39 -0.40 -4.62 5.59
CA ILE A 39 -0.07 -3.73 4.45
C ILE A 39 1.43 -3.41 4.47
N ILE A 40 1.97 -3.01 5.63
CA ILE A 40 3.41 -2.74 5.81
C ILE A 40 4.22 -3.99 5.46
N ALA A 41 3.89 -5.15 6.04
CA ALA A 41 4.57 -6.39 5.72
C ALA A 41 4.54 -6.72 4.22
N SER A 42 3.43 -6.42 3.53
CA SER A 42 3.35 -6.61 2.08
C SER A 42 4.29 -5.69 1.30
N LEU A 43 4.56 -4.48 1.79
CA LEU A 43 5.50 -3.55 1.15
C LEU A 43 6.96 -3.97 1.37
N LEU A 44 7.22 -4.64 2.50
CA LEU A 44 8.53 -5.11 2.91
C LEU A 44 8.83 -6.55 2.48
N GLU A 45 7.88 -7.25 1.85
CA GLU A 45 8.07 -8.60 1.33
C GLU A 45 9.27 -8.63 0.36
N VAL A 46 10.31 -9.37 0.74
CA VAL A 46 11.56 -9.56 -0.04
C VAL A 46 11.37 -10.59 -1.17
N GLN A 47 10.13 -11.04 -1.42
CA GLN A 47 9.85 -12.09 -2.40
C GLN A 47 10.46 -11.75 -3.76
N THR A 48 11.23 -12.71 -4.29
CA THR A 48 11.85 -12.70 -5.62
C THR A 48 10.76 -12.55 -6.67
N GLY A 49 10.47 -11.31 -7.08
CA GLY A 49 9.51 -11.02 -8.15
C GLY A 49 8.46 -9.95 -7.86
N ILE A 50 8.48 -9.27 -6.71
CA ILE A 50 7.61 -8.08 -6.57
C ILE A 50 8.03 -7.03 -7.59
N THR A 51 7.13 -6.73 -8.52
CA THR A 51 7.35 -5.72 -9.55
C THR A 51 7.21 -4.32 -8.95
N THR A 52 7.90 -3.33 -9.53
CA THR A 52 7.75 -1.93 -9.12
C THR A 52 6.29 -1.48 -9.15
N SER A 53 5.50 -1.95 -10.14
CA SER A 53 4.07 -1.63 -10.22
C SER A 53 3.24 -2.23 -9.07
N GLN A 54 3.54 -3.45 -8.63
CA GLN A 54 2.88 -4.05 -7.46
C GLN A 54 3.24 -3.31 -6.18
N LEU A 55 4.52 -2.95 -6.02
CA LEU A 55 4.97 -2.18 -4.88
C LEU A 55 4.29 -0.80 -4.84
N SER A 56 4.20 -0.11 -5.97
CA SER A 56 3.49 1.17 -6.05
C SER A 56 1.99 1.03 -5.82
N ALA A 57 1.34 -0.02 -6.32
CA ALA A 57 -0.08 -0.26 -6.04
C ALA A 57 -0.34 -0.47 -4.52
N ARG A 58 0.53 -1.22 -3.84
CA ARG A 58 0.48 -1.40 -2.37
C ARG A 58 0.73 -0.08 -1.63
N LEU A 59 1.64 0.76 -2.13
CA LEU A 59 1.92 2.08 -1.55
C LEU A 59 0.73 3.04 -1.74
N CYS A 60 0.08 3.01 -2.90
CA CYS A 60 -1.15 3.75 -3.15
C CYS A 60 -2.27 3.31 -2.19
N LEU A 61 -2.43 2.00 -1.95
CA LEU A 61 -3.39 1.53 -0.94
C LEU A 61 -3.07 2.10 0.46
N LEU A 62 -1.81 2.04 0.90
CA LEU A 62 -1.40 2.62 2.18
C LEU A 62 -1.74 4.12 2.24
N SER A 63 -1.42 4.85 1.17
CA SER A 63 -1.70 6.29 1.05
C SER A 63 -3.20 6.61 1.14
N ASP A 64 -4.04 5.87 0.41
CA ASP A 64 -5.49 6.05 0.40
C ASP A 64 -6.12 5.73 1.77
N VAL A 65 -5.68 4.65 2.43
CA VAL A 65 -6.15 4.33 3.79
C VAL A 65 -5.73 5.40 4.79
N LEU A 66 -4.48 5.89 4.70
CA LEU A 66 -3.98 6.94 5.56
C LEU A 66 -4.74 8.26 5.35
N PHE A 67 -4.95 8.66 4.09
CA PHE A 67 -5.67 9.87 3.72
C PHE A 67 -7.11 9.84 4.25
N ASN A 68 -7.80 8.71 4.08
CA ASN A 68 -9.21 8.53 4.47
C ASN A 68 -9.41 8.07 5.92
N SER A 69 -8.34 7.95 6.71
CA SER A 69 -8.39 7.52 8.12
C SER A 69 -9.17 8.46 9.05
N HIS A 70 -9.54 9.65 8.57
CA HIS A 70 -10.35 10.63 9.28
C HIS A 70 -11.87 10.35 9.23
N CYS A 71 -12.29 9.27 8.56
CA CYS A 71 -13.69 8.88 8.49
C CYS A 71 -14.26 8.48 9.86
N THR A 72 -15.59 8.35 9.95
CA THR A 72 -16.31 8.08 11.20
C THR A 72 -16.29 6.60 11.62
N LYS A 73 -15.56 5.74 10.91
CA LYS A 73 -15.48 4.30 11.21
C LYS A 73 -14.65 4.06 12.49
N PRO A 74 -15.15 3.26 13.44
CA PRO A 74 -14.39 2.92 14.65
C PRO A 74 -13.02 2.32 14.31
N GLY A 75 -11.97 2.87 14.92
CA GLY A 75 -10.59 2.41 14.73
C GLY A 75 -9.85 2.97 13.51
N ALA A 76 -10.53 3.67 12.59
CA ALA A 76 -9.91 4.21 11.38
C ALA A 76 -8.81 5.24 11.69
N SER A 77 -9.03 6.11 12.68
CA SER A 77 -8.07 7.15 13.08
C SER A 77 -6.74 6.58 13.60
N MET A 78 -6.71 5.30 14.00
CA MET A 78 -5.51 4.60 14.48
C MET A 78 -4.53 4.28 13.35
N TYR A 79 -4.97 4.21 12.09
CA TYR A 79 -4.10 3.98 10.94
C TYR A 79 -2.95 4.99 10.87
N ARG A 80 -3.19 6.25 11.26
CA ARG A 80 -2.13 7.28 11.29
C ARG A 80 -0.93 6.87 12.13
N ARG A 81 -1.18 6.46 13.38
CA ARG A 81 -0.11 6.04 14.29
C ARG A 81 0.57 4.76 13.79
N GLN A 82 -0.24 3.77 13.38
CA GLN A 82 0.27 2.46 12.97
C GLN A 82 1.12 2.53 11.70
N PHE A 83 0.74 3.36 10.73
CA PHE A 83 1.56 3.58 9.54
C PHE A 83 2.80 4.42 9.84
N GLN A 84 2.70 5.45 10.69
CA GLN A 84 3.85 6.29 11.04
C GLN A 84 5.06 5.47 11.53
N GLU A 85 4.83 4.40 12.29
CA GLU A 85 5.88 3.52 12.80
C GLU A 85 6.61 2.74 11.69
N GLY A 86 5.91 2.34 10.62
CA GLY A 86 6.47 1.54 9.53
C GLY A 86 6.87 2.31 8.26
N LEU A 87 6.45 3.58 8.13
CA LEU A 87 6.73 4.39 6.94
C LEU A 87 8.23 4.56 6.63
N PRO A 88 9.14 4.76 7.60
CA PRO A 88 10.57 4.86 7.31
C PRO A 88 11.11 3.63 6.57
N GLU A 89 10.86 2.44 7.10
CA GLU A 89 11.29 1.16 6.52
C GLU A 89 10.67 0.94 5.13
N VAL A 90 9.39 1.28 4.96
CA VAL A 90 8.69 1.20 3.67
C VAL A 90 9.38 2.08 2.62
N PHE A 91 9.77 3.31 2.96
CA PHE A 91 10.41 4.22 2.01
C PHE A 91 11.87 3.87 1.73
N GLU A 92 12.60 3.32 2.69
CA GLU A 92 13.93 2.73 2.46
C GLU A 92 13.84 1.59 1.44
N ARG A 93 12.92 0.64 1.66
CA ARG A 93 12.66 -0.45 0.72
C ARG A 93 12.24 0.05 -0.67
N PHE A 94 11.39 1.08 -0.72
CA PHE A 94 10.96 1.67 -1.98
C PHE A 94 12.14 2.30 -2.74
N ALA A 95 13.02 3.01 -2.04
CA ALA A 95 14.22 3.60 -2.62
C ALA A 95 15.17 2.53 -3.20
N GLU A 96 15.38 1.42 -2.48
CA GLU A 96 16.18 0.28 -2.97
C GLU A 96 15.62 -0.30 -4.26
N VAL A 97 14.31 -0.56 -4.32
CA VAL A 97 13.66 -1.08 -5.53
C VAL A 97 13.81 -0.09 -6.68
N CYS A 98 13.57 1.20 -6.44
CA CYS A 98 13.67 2.23 -7.47
C CYS A 98 15.10 2.42 -7.98
N ALA A 99 16.11 2.29 -7.12
CA ALA A 99 17.51 2.38 -7.53
C ALA A 99 17.92 1.25 -8.48
N GLY A 100 17.28 0.08 -8.39
CA GLY A 100 17.47 -1.04 -9.32
C GLY A 100 16.75 -0.89 -10.66
N VAL A 101 15.91 0.14 -10.85
CA VAL A 101 15.13 0.36 -12.07
C VAL A 101 15.93 1.23 -13.05
N SER A 102 16.03 0.80 -14.31
CA SER A 102 16.67 1.62 -15.36
C SER A 102 15.92 2.95 -15.55
N THR A 103 16.63 4.02 -15.94
CA THR A 103 16.05 5.36 -16.13
C THR A 103 14.85 5.38 -17.10
N ILE A 104 14.87 4.51 -18.13
CA ILE A 104 13.78 4.33 -19.08
C ILE A 104 12.55 3.70 -18.40
N ALA A 105 12.75 2.65 -17.62
CA ALA A 105 11.67 2.01 -16.86
C ALA A 105 11.10 2.94 -15.78
N ALA A 106 11.95 3.76 -15.14
CA ALA A 106 11.53 4.78 -14.18
C ALA A 106 10.70 5.91 -14.82
N ALA A 107 11.00 6.29 -16.07
CA ALA A 107 10.20 7.27 -16.82
C ALA A 107 8.82 6.73 -17.19
N ALA A 108 8.74 5.50 -17.71
CA ALA A 108 7.48 4.83 -18.02
C ALA A 108 6.61 4.60 -16.76
N MET A 109 7.25 4.32 -15.63
CA MET A 109 6.59 4.20 -14.33
C MET A 109 5.92 5.52 -13.91
N ARG A 110 6.66 6.64 -13.95
CA ARG A 110 6.12 7.96 -13.58
C ARG A 110 4.90 8.32 -14.41
N ASP A 111 4.95 8.06 -15.71
CA ASP A 111 3.84 8.35 -16.62
C ASP A 111 2.60 7.51 -16.32
N ARG A 112 2.74 6.29 -15.78
CA ARG A 112 1.60 5.45 -15.38
C ARG A 112 0.99 5.82 -14.02
N VAL A 113 1.77 6.44 -13.13
CA VAL A 113 1.31 6.86 -11.80
C VAL A 113 0.69 8.25 -11.83
N LEU A 114 1.18 9.15 -12.69
CA LEU A 114 0.73 10.55 -12.79
C LEU A 114 -0.46 10.76 -13.75
N ARG A 115 -0.91 9.72 -14.44
CA ARG A 115 -2.06 9.77 -15.36
C ARG A 115 -3.38 9.43 -14.68
#